data_AF-K1RNU8-F1
#
_entry.id   AF-K1RNU8-F1
#
_cell.length_a   1.000
_cell.length_b   1.000
_cell.length_c   1.000
_cell.angle_alpha   90.00
_cell.angle_beta   90.00
_cell.angle_gamma   90.00
#
_symmetry.space_group_name_H-M   'P 1'
#
loop_
_entity.id
_entity.type
_entity.pdbx_description
1 polymer ?
#
loop_
_entity_poly.entity_id
_entity_poly.type
_entity_poly.pdbx_seq_one_letter_code
_entity_poly.pdbx_strand_id
1 'polypeptide(L)'
;HRLSRQVEEVLYPALEDYALDIMIGKGPSAQSIRINLPRFTLVGATTRAGQLTGPLRDRFGILLKLEPYSPDELATIIMRSAGILNIPIDRPGALELAKCARGTPRIANRLLKRVRDFATVEGGWGNRRPHCCGSPPPDGY
;
A
#
# COMPACT_ATOMS: atom_id res chain seq x y z
N HIS A 1 4.48 -12.28 10.72
CA HIS A 1 5.60 -12.77 11.52
C HIS A 1 5.88 -11.77 12.63
N ARG A 2 5.96 -12.23 13.88
CA ARG A 2 6.34 -11.38 15.02
C ARG A 2 7.84 -11.08 14.90
N LEU A 3 8.25 -9.83 15.09
CA LEU A 3 9.68 -9.51 15.19
C LEU A 3 10.25 -10.26 16.40
N SER A 4 11.40 -10.91 16.26
CA SER A 4 12.03 -11.53 17.43
C SER A 4 12.48 -10.43 18.39
N ARG A 5 12.38 -10.71 19.70
CA ARG A 5 12.80 -9.75 20.73
C ARG A 5 14.24 -9.28 20.54
N GLN A 6 15.13 -10.20 20.13
CA GLN A 6 16.52 -9.89 19.81
C GLN A 6 16.65 -8.84 18.72
N VAL A 7 15.81 -8.89 17.67
CA VAL A 7 15.82 -7.89 16.60
C VAL A 7 15.22 -6.57 17.07
N GLU A 8 14.20 -6.57 17.93
CA GLU A 8 13.68 -5.31 18.52
C GLU A 8 14.75 -4.59 19.34
N GLU A 9 15.48 -5.32 20.20
CA GLU A 9 16.50 -4.75 21.08
C GLU A 9 17.66 -4.13 20.28
N VAL A 10 18.04 -4.76 19.17
CA VAL A 10 19.06 -4.22 18.25
C VAL A 10 18.60 -2.94 17.54
N LEU A 11 17.29 -2.74 17.38
CA LEU A 11 16.74 -1.54 16.72
C LEU A 11 16.65 -0.32 17.64
N TYR A 12 16.68 -0.47 18.96
CA TYR A 12 16.54 0.68 19.87
C TYR A 12 17.66 1.71 19.69
N PRO A 13 18.96 1.33 19.70
CA PRO A 13 20.04 2.29 19.49
C PRO A 13 20.01 2.89 18.07
N ALA A 14 19.52 2.12 17.08
CA ALA A 14 19.41 2.59 15.71
C ALA A 14 18.37 3.71 15.56
N LEU A 15 17.29 3.66 16.35
CA LEU A 15 16.21 4.63 16.34
C LEU A 15 16.45 5.85 17.22
N GLU A 16 17.16 5.68 18.34
CA GLU A 16 17.48 6.78 19.27
C GLU A 16 18.74 7.54 18.86
N ASP A 17 19.84 6.80 18.69
CA ASP A 17 21.19 7.35 18.62
C ASP A 17 21.77 7.30 17.21
N TYR A 18 21.04 6.72 16.24
CA TYR A 18 21.57 6.37 14.92
C TYR A 18 22.86 5.56 15.02
N ALA A 19 22.89 4.57 15.91
CA ALA A 19 24.02 3.67 16.07
C ALA A 19 23.54 2.22 16.14
N LEU A 20 24.40 1.29 15.75
CA LEU A 20 24.09 -0.13 15.79
C LEU A 20 25.24 -0.88 16.45
N ASP A 21 24.93 -1.63 17.51
CA ASP A 21 25.91 -2.47 18.18
C ASP A 21 25.86 -3.87 17.55
N ILE A 22 26.95 -4.28 16.89
CA ILE A 22 27.07 -5.58 16.23
C ILE A 22 28.15 -6.40 16.92
N MET A 23 27.81 -7.62 17.29
CA MET A 23 28.79 -8.62 17.76
C MET A 23 29.56 -9.19 16.57
N ILE A 24 30.87 -8.96 16.53
CA ILE A 24 31.78 -9.49 15.51
C ILE A 24 32.65 -10.59 16.15
N GLY A 25 32.68 -11.75 15.51
CA GLY A 25 33.43 -12.94 15.96
C GLY A 25 32.54 -14.07 16.51
N LYS A 26 33.18 -15.19 16.88
CA LYS A 26 32.52 -16.36 17.52
C LYS A 26 33.33 -16.80 18.74
N GLY A 27 32.64 -17.26 19.79
CA GLY A 27 33.28 -17.78 21.00
C GLY A 27 33.85 -16.69 21.92
N PRO A 28 34.85 -16.99 22.77
CA PRO A 28 35.39 -16.05 23.77
C PRO A 28 36.09 -14.82 23.16
N SER A 29 36.36 -14.82 21.85
CA SER A 29 36.94 -13.69 21.13
C SER A 29 35.91 -12.76 20.49
N ALA A 30 34.61 -12.97 20.73
CA ALA A 30 33.57 -12.09 20.20
C ALA A 30 33.66 -10.69 20.83
N GLN A 31 33.72 -9.65 19.99
CA GLN A 31 33.75 -8.26 20.43
C GLN A 31 32.53 -7.51 19.90
N SER A 32 31.98 -6.61 20.73
CA SER A 32 30.91 -5.70 20.31
C SER A 32 31.53 -4.47 19.66
N ILE A 33 31.12 -4.15 18.43
CA ILE A 33 31.55 -2.94 17.72
C ILE A 33 30.32 -2.07 17.48
N ARG A 34 30.42 -0.79 17.83
CA ARG A 34 29.40 0.22 17.56
C ARG A 34 29.64 0.85 16.20
N ILE A 35 28.64 0.75 15.32
CA ILE A 35 28.65 1.34 13.99
C ILE A 35 27.71 2.54 13.98
N ASN A 36 28.20 3.70 13.54
CA ASN A 36 27.35 4.87 13.35
C ASN A 36 26.55 4.73 12.05
N LEU A 37 25.24 4.94 12.14
CA LEU A 37 24.32 4.93 11.02
C LEU A 37 24.12 6.36 10.49
N PRO A 38 23.96 6.53 9.17
CA PRO A 38 23.44 7.79 8.65
C PRO A 38 22.01 8.01 9.15
N ARG A 39 21.56 9.27 9.18
CA ARG A 39 20.17 9.58 9.51
C ARG A 39 19.24 8.91 8.50
N PHE A 40 18.21 8.25 9.00
CA PHE A 40 17.21 7.55 8.20
C PHE A 40 15.82 7.71 8.80
N THR A 41 14.80 7.33 8.03
CA THR A 41 13.41 7.28 8.50
C THR A 41 12.93 5.84 8.49
N LEU A 42 12.61 5.30 9.67
CA LEU A 42 12.02 3.96 9.77
C LEU A 42 10.51 4.05 9.52
N VAL A 43 10.03 3.32 8.52
CA VAL A 43 8.60 3.13 8.27
C VAL A 43 8.22 1.70 8.62
N GLY A 44 7.45 1.54 9.71
CA GLY A 44 6.91 0.26 10.15
C GLY A 44 5.48 0.04 9.65
N ALA A 45 5.18 -1.17 9.17
CA ALA A 45 3.83 -1.58 8.80
C ALA A 45 3.45 -2.87 9.54
N THR A 46 2.34 -2.85 10.28
CA THR A 46 1.79 -4.03 10.97
C THR A 46 0.28 -4.07 10.83
N THR A 47 -0.27 -5.28 10.69
CA THR A 47 -1.72 -5.52 10.76
C THR A 47 -2.22 -5.63 12.19
N ARG A 48 -1.32 -5.71 13.18
CA ARG A 48 -1.63 -5.91 14.60
C ARG A 48 -0.76 -4.99 15.45
N ALA A 49 -1.17 -3.73 15.57
CA ALA A 49 -0.44 -2.74 16.38
C ALA A 49 -0.30 -3.14 17.86
N GLY A 50 -1.30 -3.83 18.42
CA GLY A 50 -1.25 -4.34 19.80
C GLY A 50 -0.22 -5.46 20.05
N GLN A 51 0.45 -5.97 19.01
CA GLN A 51 1.54 -6.94 19.15
C GLN A 51 2.93 -6.29 19.19
N LEU A 52 3.02 -4.98 19.00
CA LEU A 52 4.26 -4.23 19.21
C LEU A 52 4.52 -4.10 20.71
N THR A 53 5.77 -4.28 21.12
CA THR A 53 6.18 -4.00 22.50
C THR A 53 6.06 -2.50 22.77
N GLY A 54 5.75 -2.13 24.02
CA GLY A 54 5.69 -0.73 24.45
C GLY A 54 6.95 0.06 24.04
N PRO A 55 8.16 -0.42 24.36
CA PRO A 55 9.41 0.25 23.99
C PRO A 55 9.58 0.53 22.50
N LEU A 56 9.24 -0.43 21.63
CA LEU A 56 9.35 -0.20 20.18
C LEU A 56 8.27 0.75 19.68
N ARG A 57 7.04 0.64 20.19
CA ARG A 57 5.91 1.50 19.78
C ARG A 57 6.16 2.95 20.15
N ASP A 58 6.68 3.21 21.34
CA ASP A 58 6.88 4.57 21.86
C ASP A 58 8.00 5.32 21.10
N ARG A 59 8.80 4.60 20.29
CA ARG A 59 9.82 5.15 19.38
C ARG A 59 9.28 5.63 18.04
N PHE A 60 8.06 5.23 17.66
CA PHE A 60 7.43 5.74 16.45
C PHE A 60 6.73 7.06 16.77
N GLY A 61 7.34 8.17 16.34
CA GLY A 61 6.77 9.51 16.55
C GLY A 61 5.46 9.77 15.79
N ILE A 62 5.17 8.97 14.75
CA ILE A 62 3.94 9.07 13.96
C ILE A 62 3.30 7.69 13.90
N LEU A 63 2.09 7.59 14.45
CA LEU A 63 1.27 6.37 14.41
C LEU A 63 0.05 6.63 13.53
N LEU A 64 0.02 5.99 12.35
CA LEU A 64 -1.10 6.06 11.43
C LEU A 64 -1.86 4.73 11.44
N LYS A 65 -3.18 4.80 11.64
CA LYS A 65 -4.07 3.66 11.54
C LYS A 65 -4.86 3.77 10.23
N LEU A 66 -4.68 2.77 9.37
CA LEU A 66 -5.47 2.64 8.16
C LEU A 66 -6.80 1.98 8.49
N GLU A 67 -7.90 2.63 8.11
CA GLU A 67 -9.25 2.10 8.27
C GLU A 67 -9.78 1.57 6.93
N PRO A 68 -10.73 0.61 6.95
CA PRO A 68 -11.40 0.17 5.73
C PRO A 68 -12.08 1.34 5.05
N TYR A 69 -11.98 1.37 3.72
CA TYR A 69 -12.61 2.39 2.90
C TYR A 69 -14.12 2.16 2.81
N SER A 70 -14.88 3.24 2.73
CA SER A 70 -16.31 3.20 2.40
C SER A 70 -16.52 2.75 0.94
N PRO A 71 -17.73 2.24 0.59
CA PRO A 71 -18.07 1.92 -0.78
C PRO A 71 -17.88 3.11 -1.76
N ASP A 72 -18.21 4.33 -1.34
CA ASP A 72 -18.06 5.53 -2.19
C ASP A 72 -16.61 5.93 -2.44
N GLU A 73 -15.75 5.85 -1.41
CA GLU A 73 -14.31 6.08 -1.58
C GLU A 73 -13.69 5.02 -2.48
N LEU A 74 -14.08 3.76 -2.31
CA LEU A 74 -13.64 2.68 -3.17
C LEU A 74 -14.14 2.85 -4.61
N ALA A 75 -15.38 3.29 -4.82
CA ALA A 75 -15.89 3.58 -6.15
C ALA A 75 -15.06 4.67 -6.84
N THR A 76 -14.66 5.71 -6.10
CA THR A 76 -13.77 6.77 -6.59
C THR A 76 -12.40 6.22 -6.98
N ILE A 77 -11.81 5.34 -6.15
CA ILE A 77 -10.54 4.66 -6.45
C ILE A 77 -10.67 3.80 -7.71
N ILE A 78 -11.76 3.04 -7.84
CA ILE A 78 -12.02 2.17 -8.99
C ILE A 78 -12.16 3.00 -10.27
N MET A 79 -12.94 4.08 -10.25
CA MET A 79 -13.11 4.99 -11.40
C MET A 79 -11.76 5.55 -11.86
N ARG A 80 -10.92 5.99 -10.91
CA ARG A 80 -9.56 6.47 -11.22
C ARG A 80 -8.69 5.36 -11.83
N SER A 81 -8.68 4.17 -11.21
CA SER A 81 -7.93 3.02 -11.72
C SER A 81 -8.39 2.60 -13.11
N ALA A 82 -9.69 2.67 -13.39
CA ALA A 82 -10.27 2.36 -14.68
C ALA A 82 -9.82 3.36 -15.75
N GLY A 83 -9.81 4.66 -15.42
CA GLY A 83 -9.23 5.68 -16.29
C GLY A 83 -7.76 5.42 -16.64
N ILE A 84 -6.93 5.06 -15.66
CA ILE A 84 -5.51 4.73 -15.88
C ILE A 84 -5.35 3.49 -16.78
N LEU A 85 -6.25 2.52 -16.66
CA LEU A 85 -6.22 1.26 -17.41
C LEU A 85 -7.03 1.32 -18.72
N ASN A 86 -7.59 2.49 -19.07
CA ASN A 86 -8.52 2.68 -20.18
C ASN A 86 -9.70 1.71 -20.19
N ILE A 87 -10.23 1.36 -19.02
CA ILE A 87 -11.41 0.50 -18.87
C ILE A 87 -12.64 1.41 -18.77
N PRO A 88 -13.63 1.29 -19.67
CA PRO A 88 -14.88 2.02 -19.52
C PRO A 88 -15.64 1.43 -18.33
N ILE A 89 -15.99 2.29 -17.40
CA ILE A 89 -16.82 1.94 -16.26
C ILE A 89 -17.66 3.16 -15.89
N ASP A 90 -18.90 2.92 -15.51
CA ASP A 90 -19.80 3.91 -14.97
C ASP A 90 -19.75 3.92 -13.44
N ARG A 91 -20.20 5.01 -12.83
CA ARG A 91 -20.20 5.13 -11.35
C ARG A 91 -21.04 4.04 -10.66
N PRO A 92 -22.24 3.66 -11.16
CA PRO A 92 -22.98 2.52 -10.63
C PRO A 92 -22.19 1.20 -10.66
N GLY A 93 -21.55 0.86 -11.79
CA GLY A 93 -20.71 -0.34 -11.89
C GLY A 93 -19.50 -0.31 -10.95
N ALA A 94 -18.87 0.85 -10.78
CA ALA A 94 -17.79 1.02 -9.81
C ALA A 94 -18.26 0.82 -8.35
N LEU A 95 -19.48 1.26 -8.02
CA LEU A 95 -20.07 1.09 -6.70
C LEU A 95 -20.40 -0.38 -6.40
N GLU A 96 -20.90 -1.14 -7.37
CA GLU A 96 -21.13 -2.57 -7.21
C GLU A 96 -19.82 -3.33 -6.95
N LEU A 97 -18.76 -3.01 -7.69
CA LEU A 97 -17.42 -3.57 -7.42
C LEU A 97 -16.89 -3.17 -6.04
N ALA A 98 -17.15 -1.93 -5.60
CA ALA A 98 -16.74 -1.43 -4.31
C ALA A 98 -17.41 -2.18 -3.14
N LYS A 99 -18.71 -2.46 -3.24
CA LYS A 99 -19.45 -3.26 -2.24
C LYS A 99 -18.82 -4.65 -2.05
N CYS A 100 -18.34 -5.27 -3.12
CA CYS A 100 -17.68 -6.59 -3.08
C CYS A 100 -16.24 -6.55 -2.54
N ALA A 101 -15.60 -5.38 -2.48
CA ALA A 101 -14.18 -5.26 -2.17
C ALA A 101 -13.85 -5.24 -0.66
N ARG A 102 -14.86 -5.32 0.22
CA ARG A 102 -14.71 -5.37 1.69
C ARG A 102 -13.77 -4.27 2.22
N GLY A 103 -14.01 -3.02 1.79
CA GLY A 103 -13.24 -1.86 2.23
C GLY A 103 -11.76 -1.85 1.81
N THR A 104 -11.33 -2.75 0.90
CA THR A 104 -9.93 -2.94 0.55
C THR A 104 -9.63 -2.54 -0.91
N PRO A 105 -8.86 -1.47 -1.15
CA PRO A 105 -8.52 -1.00 -2.51
C PRO A 105 -7.82 -2.06 -3.38
N ARG A 106 -6.98 -2.90 -2.76
CA ARG A 106 -6.30 -4.00 -3.46
C ARG A 106 -7.30 -5.03 -4.03
N ILE A 107 -8.38 -5.33 -3.31
CA ILE A 107 -9.42 -6.26 -3.76
C ILE A 107 -10.26 -5.59 -4.85
N ALA A 108 -10.66 -4.33 -4.66
CA ALA A 108 -11.38 -3.54 -5.64
C ALA A 108 -10.69 -3.52 -7.01
N ASN A 109 -9.39 -3.18 -7.04
CA ASN A 109 -8.61 -3.16 -8.28
C ASN A 109 -8.44 -4.55 -8.91
N ARG A 110 -8.43 -5.62 -8.11
CA ARG A 110 -8.40 -7.00 -8.62
C ARG A 110 -9.72 -7.37 -9.28
N LEU A 111 -10.85 -6.97 -8.70
CA LEU A 111 -12.18 -7.22 -9.27
C LEU A 111 -12.36 -6.45 -10.58
N LEU A 112 -11.95 -5.17 -10.63
CA LEU A 112 -11.99 -4.37 -11.86
C LEU A 112 -11.26 -5.07 -13.03
N LYS A 113 -10.04 -5.58 -12.79
CA LYS A 113 -9.29 -6.30 -13.82
C LYS A 113 -10.01 -7.57 -14.29
N ARG A 114 -10.60 -8.33 -13.37
CA ARG A 114 -11.36 -9.54 -13.71
C ARG A 114 -12.61 -9.24 -14.52
N VAL A 115 -13.36 -8.21 -14.15
CA VAL A 115 -14.56 -7.80 -14.89
C VAL A 115 -14.20 -7.35 -16.30
N ARG A 116 -13.10 -6.60 -16.46
CA ARG A 116 -12.58 -6.25 -17.79
C ARG A 116 -12.24 -7.49 -18.60
N ASP A 117 -11.50 -8.44 -18.03
CA ASP A 117 -11.07 -9.64 -18.75
C ASP A 117 -12.29 -10.44 -19.22
N PHE A 118 -13.30 -10.58 -18.35
CA PHE A 118 -14.58 -11.20 -18.68
C PHE A 118 -15.31 -10.48 -19.81
N ALA A 119 -15.46 -9.16 -19.72
CA ALA A 119 -16.10 -8.34 -20.75
C ALA A 119 -15.35 -8.41 -22.09
N THR A 120 -14.03 -8.64 -22.06
CA THR A 120 -13.22 -8.79 -23.27
C THR A 120 -13.48 -10.10 -23.99
N VAL A 121 -13.70 -11.19 -23.24
CA VAL A 121 -13.93 -12.54 -23.78
C VAL A 121 -15.38 -12.73 -24.23
N GLU A 122 -16.37 -12.33 -23.42
CA GLU A 122 -17.79 -12.48 -23.78
C GLU A 122 -18.28 -11.43 -24.78
N GLY A 123 -17.67 -10.25 -24.78
CA GLY A 123 -18.13 -9.09 -25.52
C GLY A 123 -17.06 -8.48 -26.43
N GLY A 124 -16.24 -9.29 -27.11
CA GLY A 124 -15.39 -8.86 -28.23
C GLY A 124 -14.71 -7.50 -28.04
N TRP A 125 -14.14 -7.23 -26.86
CA TRP A 125 -13.64 -5.91 -26.51
C TRP A 125 -12.23 -5.63 -27.09
N GLY A 126 -11.69 -6.58 -27.85
CA GLY A 126 -10.35 -6.51 -28.45
C GLY A 126 -10.21 -5.65 -29.71
N ASN A 127 -11.27 -4.99 -30.21
CA ASN A 127 -11.18 -4.27 -31.49
C ASN A 127 -11.79 -2.86 -31.54
N ARG A 128 -12.07 -2.23 -30.39
CA ARG A 128 -12.42 -0.81 -30.35
C ARG A 128 -11.28 -0.01 -29.73
N ARG A 129 -10.42 0.53 -30.61
CA ARG A 129 -9.46 1.58 -30.23
C ARG A 129 -10.20 2.65 -29.42
N PRO A 130 -9.61 3.20 -28.34
CA PRO A 130 -10.20 4.34 -27.69
C PRO A 130 -10.15 5.50 -28.68
N HIS A 131 -11.27 5.84 -29.30
CA HIS A 131 -11.41 7.16 -29.89
C HIS A 131 -11.33 8.14 -28.72
N CYS A 132 -10.18 8.82 -28.62
CA CYS A 132 -9.96 9.91 -27.71
C CYS A 132 -11.15 10.87 -27.81
N CYS A 133 -11.93 10.96 -26.73
CA CYS A 133 -12.86 12.04 -26.53
C CYS A 133 -12.01 13.29 -26.26
N GLY A 134 -11.92 14.20 -27.23
CA GLY A 134 -11.04 15.35 -27.16
C GLY A 134 -11.10 16.25 -28.39
N SER A 135 -12.29 16.72 -28.76
CA SER A 135 -12.44 17.92 -29.59
C SER A 135 -13.30 18.92 -28.81
N PRO A 136 -12.80 20.12 -28.47
CA PRO A 136 -13.66 21.18 -27.96
C PRO A 136 -14.66 21.60 -29.06
N PRO A 137 -15.87 22.06 -28.69
CA PRO A 137 -16.80 22.59 -29.67
C PRO A 137 -16.18 23.82 -30.37
N PRO A 138 -16.38 24.01 -31.68
CA PRO A 138 -15.97 25.25 -32.33
C PRO A 138 -16.84 26.39 -31.80
N ASP A 139 -16.20 27.41 -31.24
CA ASP A 139 -16.84 28.69 -30.93
C ASP A 139 -17.45 29.26 -32.21
N GLY A 140 -18.74 29.57 -32.14
CA GLY A 140 -19.49 30.13 -33.27
C GLY A 140 -20.96 30.31 -32.94
N TYR A 141 -21.27 31.32 -32.12
CA TYR A 141 -22.20 32.43 -32.38
C TYR A 141 -22.15 33.42 -31.22
#